data_AF-A0A812SKB1-F1
#
_entry.id   AF-A0A812SKB1-F1
#
_cell.length_a   1.000
_cell.length_b   1.000
_cell.length_c   1.000
_cell.angle_alpha   90.00
_cell.angle_beta   90.00
_cell.angle_gamma   90.00
#
_symmetry.space_group_name_H-M   'P 1'
#
loop_
_entity.id
_entity.type
_entity.pdbx_description
1 polymer ?
#
loop_
_entity_poly.entity_id
_entity_poly.type
_entity_poly.pdbx_seq_one_letter_code
_entity_poly.pdbx_strand_id
1 'polypeptide(L)'
;MAAIASVRGSSKLHTIMIRIATQWWATCSVLGSFDLDQIESHWAEEEVSVPIRWPVEVTTAMRGLFQSLSLTPALVSIEMAVQCQAQEMSLDQVRPMAARVAVGIYYLVLPLLAMLGTVLLSWLVTYLLVPLVHKLGYSFNEAGRRRQARAKALQQLREAAHAVLRQAKLPEDIWVDVEQSGALELPKVQLQRATKEADPFLREVLLASSSLLRKACLARARVQDEASFSIPMWEEPVLVLDAPQVSVLANEAEDLASFLDELLAWSHRHTQLESIAAEGEAEPSEPKVDEPVDEAVDEAVDEADEGVEAGFQLKSLSPQRQHQFLRGFDLDIEVDEVLDSLDLGLFTPKPGFRQLIDQSLPIIWVVLVSLWPGLLSSFLQMIWCVAIPEDDRLVSRLLPHPDVECWTDAHRPSANIAFVGLAVWCVGIPLALAAKVLSLADRRAPENYRRFGYFLEGLEPKFWWWDILVKRADVGLMMLVTYTSAVRDPEAKLMVLPLLSGFQAILAAWVKPYANDQAEVLDVLEETWLVWTCST
;
A
#
# COMPACT_ATOMS: atom_id res chain seq x y z
N MET A 1 -6.56 -4.03 -0.29
CA MET A 1 -6.53 -3.12 0.87
C MET A 1 -5.38 -3.47 1.80
N ALA A 2 -5.36 -4.63 2.50
CA ALA A 2 -4.27 -5.01 3.41
C ALA A 2 -2.87 -5.04 2.75
N ALA A 3 -2.74 -5.58 1.53
CA ALA A 3 -1.46 -5.57 0.80
C ALA A 3 -1.01 -4.13 0.43
N ILE A 4 -1.93 -3.28 -0.02
CA ILE A 4 -1.68 -1.86 -0.34
C ILE A 4 -1.29 -1.08 0.91
N ALA A 5 -1.94 -1.38 2.03
CA ALA A 5 -1.65 -0.84 3.35
C ALA A 5 -0.19 -1.19 3.77
N SER A 6 0.18 -2.47 3.71
CA SER A 6 1.52 -2.92 4.11
C SER A 6 2.66 -2.22 3.36
N VAL A 7 2.47 -1.91 2.08
CA VAL A 7 3.49 -1.23 1.25
C VAL A 7 3.58 0.27 1.57
N ARG A 8 2.49 0.90 2.01
CA ARG A 8 2.42 2.36 2.16
C ARG A 8 2.96 2.90 3.48
N GLY A 9 3.32 2.05 4.45
CA GLY A 9 3.81 2.47 5.78
C GLY A 9 2.81 3.29 6.63
N SER A 10 1.69 3.76 6.04
CA SER A 10 0.72 4.66 6.65
C SER A 10 -0.46 3.94 7.31
N SER A 11 -0.41 2.62 7.44
CA SER A 11 -1.59 1.79 7.73
C SER A 11 -1.46 0.91 8.96
N LYS A 12 -0.65 1.31 9.95
CA LYS A 12 -0.47 0.52 11.16
C LYS A 12 -1.82 0.15 11.78
N LEU A 13 -2.77 1.09 11.85
CA LEU A 13 -4.07 0.85 12.47
C LEU A 13 -4.96 -0.16 11.70
N HIS A 14 -5.08 -0.03 10.38
CA HIS A 14 -6.07 -0.82 9.61
C HIS A 14 -5.69 -2.30 9.53
N THR A 15 -4.41 -2.60 9.33
CA THR A 15 -3.91 -3.99 9.30
C THR A 15 -4.00 -4.60 10.70
N ILE A 16 -3.65 -3.85 11.75
CA ILE A 16 -3.77 -4.30 13.14
C ILE A 16 -5.25 -4.57 13.48
N MET A 17 -6.18 -3.67 13.13
CA MET A 17 -7.61 -3.87 13.36
C MET A 17 -8.15 -5.10 12.63
N ILE A 18 -7.74 -5.34 11.38
CA ILE A 18 -8.12 -6.56 10.66
C ILE A 18 -7.57 -7.80 11.37
N ARG A 19 -6.30 -7.78 11.80
CA ARG A 19 -5.70 -8.89 12.55
C ARG A 19 -6.43 -9.16 13.87
N ILE A 20 -6.67 -8.14 14.69
CA ILE A 20 -7.42 -8.23 15.94
C ILE A 20 -8.83 -8.77 15.68
N ALA A 21 -9.54 -8.22 14.68
CA ALA A 21 -10.88 -8.69 14.34
C ALA A 21 -10.87 -10.17 13.91
N THR A 22 -9.89 -10.60 13.11
CA THR A 22 -9.78 -12.01 12.68
C THR A 22 -9.40 -12.96 13.83
N GLN A 23 -8.55 -12.53 14.76
CA GLN A 23 -8.17 -13.31 15.93
C GLN A 23 -9.32 -13.40 16.93
N TRP A 24 -9.94 -12.26 17.24
CA TRP A 24 -11.15 -12.19 18.06
C TRP A 24 -12.25 -13.07 17.47
N TRP A 25 -12.48 -13.00 16.15
CA TRP A 25 -13.44 -13.86 15.46
C TRP A 25 -13.12 -15.35 15.63
N ALA A 26 -11.86 -15.75 15.47
CA ALA A 26 -11.44 -17.13 15.68
C ALA A 26 -11.72 -17.59 17.12
N THR A 27 -11.37 -16.78 18.12
CA THR A 27 -11.65 -17.06 19.54
C THR A 27 -13.15 -17.18 19.80
N CYS A 28 -13.95 -16.24 19.30
CA CYS A 28 -15.39 -16.27 19.49
C CYS A 28 -16.02 -17.48 18.76
N SER A 29 -15.50 -17.91 17.62
CA SER A 29 -15.99 -19.10 16.91
C SER A 29 -15.81 -20.39 17.73
N VAL A 30 -14.71 -20.49 18.49
CA VAL A 30 -14.47 -21.60 19.42
C VAL A 30 -15.47 -21.55 20.57
N LEU A 31 -15.70 -20.38 21.16
CA LEU A 31 -16.70 -20.21 22.23
C LEU A 31 -18.11 -20.58 21.79
N GLY A 32 -18.50 -20.28 20.55
CA GLY A 32 -19.80 -20.65 20.00
C GLY A 32 -20.02 -22.16 19.84
N SER A 33 -18.98 -22.99 19.95
CA SER A 33 -19.09 -24.45 19.88
C SER A 33 -19.34 -25.14 21.21
N PHE A 34 -19.18 -24.42 22.33
CA PHE A 34 -19.48 -24.95 23.66
C PHE A 34 -20.91 -24.57 24.07
N ASP A 35 -21.67 -25.56 24.53
CA ASP A 35 -22.93 -25.32 25.21
C ASP A 35 -22.63 -24.93 26.65
N LEU A 36 -22.46 -23.63 26.90
CA LEU A 36 -22.09 -23.10 28.22
C LEU A 36 -23.15 -23.42 29.29
N ASP A 37 -24.39 -23.73 28.88
CA ASP A 37 -25.47 -24.09 29.79
C ASP A 37 -25.29 -25.50 30.38
N GLN A 38 -24.44 -26.34 29.79
CA GLN A 38 -24.17 -27.72 30.25
C GLN A 38 -22.96 -27.83 31.21
N ILE A 39 -22.28 -26.71 31.52
CA ILE A 39 -21.14 -26.73 32.43
C ILE A 39 -21.65 -26.64 33.88
N GLU A 40 -21.82 -27.80 34.52
CA GLU A 40 -22.06 -27.86 35.98
C GLU A 40 -20.77 -27.50 36.72
N SER A 41 -20.80 -26.48 37.59
CA SER A 41 -19.61 -26.11 38.38
C SER A 41 -19.49 -27.02 39.61
N HIS A 42 -18.60 -28.00 39.58
CA HIS A 42 -18.29 -28.86 40.74
C HIS A 42 -17.24 -28.25 41.70
N TRP A 43 -16.99 -26.94 41.62
CA TRP A 43 -15.89 -26.26 42.30
C TRP A 43 -16.11 -25.98 43.79
N ALA A 44 -17.29 -26.27 44.34
CA ALA A 44 -17.56 -26.10 45.77
C ALA A 44 -17.51 -27.47 46.46
N GLU A 45 -16.65 -27.61 47.48
CA GLU A 45 -16.63 -28.77 48.39
C GLU A 45 -17.94 -28.93 49.19
N GLU A 46 -18.88 -27.98 49.10
CA GLU A 46 -20.24 -28.10 49.62
C GLU A 46 -21.19 -28.68 48.55
N GLU A 47 -21.99 -29.67 48.94
CA GLU A 47 -22.98 -30.46 48.15
C GLU A 47 -24.02 -29.66 47.32
N VAL A 48 -23.89 -28.33 47.24
CA VAL A 48 -24.81 -27.47 46.50
C VAL A 48 -24.12 -26.99 45.22
N SER A 49 -24.31 -27.75 44.14
CA SER A 49 -24.01 -27.30 42.79
C SER A 49 -24.88 -26.08 42.46
N VAL A 50 -24.33 -24.87 42.57
CA VAL A 50 -25.01 -23.66 42.12
C VAL A 50 -24.70 -23.49 40.63
N PRO A 51 -25.69 -23.60 39.72
CA PRO A 51 -25.45 -23.43 38.30
C PRO A 51 -24.98 -21.99 38.04
N ILE A 52 -23.88 -21.85 37.31
CA ILE A 52 -23.44 -20.56 36.80
C ILE A 52 -24.53 -20.06 35.85
N ARG A 53 -25.28 -19.02 36.24
CA ARG A 53 -26.27 -18.39 35.36
C ARG A 53 -25.55 -17.56 34.31
N TRP A 54 -25.19 -18.20 33.20
CA TRP A 54 -24.74 -17.49 32.01
C TRP A 54 -25.88 -16.61 31.47
N PRO A 55 -25.68 -15.29 31.24
CA PRO A 55 -26.76 -14.43 30.77
C PRO A 55 -27.20 -14.81 29.35
N VAL A 56 -28.48 -15.14 29.20
CA VAL A 56 -29.08 -15.53 27.91
C VAL A 56 -28.96 -14.40 26.88
N GLU A 57 -28.93 -13.15 27.35
CA GLU A 57 -28.74 -11.95 26.54
C GLU A 57 -27.38 -11.94 25.84
N VAL A 58 -26.31 -12.39 26.52
CA VAL A 58 -24.96 -12.44 25.95
C VAL A 58 -24.90 -13.51 24.86
N THR A 59 -25.44 -14.70 25.11
CA THR A 59 -25.52 -15.76 24.09
C THR A 59 -26.33 -15.32 22.88
N THR A 60 -27.45 -14.63 23.11
CA THR A 60 -28.32 -14.13 22.04
C THR A 60 -27.64 -13.04 21.22
N ALA A 61 -26.96 -12.09 21.87
CA ALA A 61 -26.19 -11.04 21.22
C ALA A 61 -25.01 -11.61 20.41
N MET A 62 -24.27 -12.57 20.98
CA MET A 62 -23.20 -13.27 20.27
C MET A 62 -23.76 -14.00 19.04
N ARG A 63 -24.84 -14.77 19.19
CA ARG A 63 -25.51 -15.45 18.05
C ARG A 63 -25.96 -14.47 16.96
N GLY A 64 -26.60 -13.36 17.32
CA GLY A 64 -27.05 -12.34 16.36
C GLY A 64 -25.89 -11.67 15.64
N LEU A 65 -24.81 -11.36 16.37
CA LEU A 65 -23.59 -10.81 15.79
C LEU A 65 -22.92 -11.81 14.83
N PHE A 66 -22.81 -13.09 15.21
CA PHE A 66 -22.31 -14.12 14.31
C PHE A 66 -23.17 -14.29 13.08
N GLN A 67 -24.49 -14.34 13.23
CA GLN A 67 -25.41 -14.45 12.10
C GLN A 67 -25.26 -13.29 11.11
N SER A 68 -25.15 -12.05 11.61
CA SER A 68 -24.99 -10.86 10.76
C SER A 68 -23.63 -10.76 10.07
N LEU A 69 -22.56 -11.23 10.72
CA LEU A 69 -21.19 -11.16 10.19
C LEU A 69 -20.78 -12.41 9.38
N SER A 70 -21.54 -13.50 9.51
CA SER A 70 -21.24 -14.75 8.84
C SER A 70 -21.66 -14.73 7.37
N LEU A 71 -20.69 -14.86 6.47
CA LEU A 71 -20.88 -15.52 5.16
C LEU A 71 -21.12 -17.03 5.32
N THR A 72 -21.03 -17.56 6.53
CA THR A 72 -21.24 -18.96 6.93
C THR A 72 -22.57 -19.58 6.48
N PRO A 73 -23.71 -18.87 6.31
CA PRO A 73 -24.92 -19.45 5.73
C PRO A 73 -24.66 -20.05 4.34
N ALA A 74 -23.75 -19.46 3.55
CA ALA A 74 -23.40 -19.96 2.23
C ALA A 74 -22.46 -21.17 2.26
N LEU A 75 -21.63 -21.34 3.29
CA LEU A 75 -20.75 -22.51 3.41
C LEU A 75 -21.48 -23.71 4.01
N VAL A 76 -22.31 -23.48 5.03
CA VAL A 76 -23.19 -24.51 5.61
C VAL A 76 -24.19 -25.01 4.57
N SER A 77 -24.70 -24.12 3.70
CA SER A 77 -25.57 -24.55 2.61
C SER A 77 -24.85 -25.42 1.58
N ILE A 78 -23.56 -25.17 1.31
CA ILE A 78 -22.77 -26.01 0.39
C ILE A 78 -22.49 -27.38 1.02
N GLU A 79 -22.11 -27.46 2.29
CA GLU A 79 -21.88 -28.76 2.94
C GLU A 79 -23.17 -29.60 2.94
N MET A 80 -24.30 -29.00 3.31
CA MET A 80 -25.60 -29.66 3.26
C MET A 80 -25.98 -30.05 1.82
N ALA A 81 -25.74 -29.18 0.83
CA ALA A 81 -26.00 -29.50 -0.57
C ALA A 81 -25.14 -30.66 -1.08
N VAL A 82 -23.85 -30.71 -0.70
CA VAL A 82 -22.93 -31.80 -1.05
C VAL A 82 -23.38 -33.10 -0.39
N GLN A 83 -23.79 -33.06 0.88
CA GLN A 83 -24.34 -34.23 1.57
C GLN A 83 -25.61 -34.73 0.90
N CYS A 84 -26.58 -33.85 0.62
CA CYS A 84 -27.82 -34.20 -0.05
C CYS A 84 -27.58 -34.78 -1.45
N GLN A 85 -26.71 -34.14 -2.25
CA GLN A 85 -26.39 -34.61 -3.60
C GLN A 85 -25.67 -35.96 -3.58
N ALA A 86 -24.76 -36.18 -2.63
CA ALA A 86 -24.09 -37.46 -2.47
C ALA A 86 -25.07 -38.58 -2.08
N GLN A 87 -26.05 -38.28 -1.22
CA GLN A 87 -27.09 -39.24 -0.83
C GLN A 87 -27.99 -39.65 -2.00
N GLU A 88 -28.26 -38.71 -2.93
CA GLU A 88 -29.07 -38.96 -4.12
C GLU A 88 -28.34 -39.83 -5.15
N MET A 89 -27.02 -39.67 -5.31
CA MET A 89 -26.24 -40.40 -6.33
C MET A 89 -25.83 -41.83 -5.92
N SER A 90 -25.93 -42.19 -4.64
CA SER A 90 -25.43 -43.46 -4.12
C SER A 90 -26.49 -44.57 -4.06
N LEU A 91 -26.10 -45.79 -4.50
CA LEU A 91 -26.88 -47.02 -4.29
C LEU A 91 -27.14 -47.26 -2.80
N ASP A 92 -28.30 -47.82 -2.43
CA ASP A 92 -28.79 -47.90 -1.05
C ASP A 92 -27.78 -48.51 -0.04
N GLN A 93 -26.89 -49.40 -0.48
CA GLN A 93 -25.87 -50.02 0.38
C GLN A 93 -24.68 -49.11 0.73
N VAL A 94 -24.38 -48.06 -0.05
CA VAL A 94 -23.19 -47.19 0.14
C VAL A 94 -23.55 -45.79 0.63
N ARG A 95 -24.85 -45.49 0.76
CA ARG A 95 -25.37 -44.15 1.08
C ARG A 95 -24.72 -43.45 2.29
N PRO A 96 -24.58 -44.08 3.47
CA PRO A 96 -24.02 -43.39 4.64
C PRO A 96 -22.51 -43.15 4.55
N MET A 97 -21.78 -43.97 3.78
CA MET A 97 -20.35 -43.78 3.54
C MET A 97 -20.10 -42.70 2.48
N ALA A 98 -20.90 -42.69 1.41
CA ALA A 98 -20.78 -41.75 0.30
C ALA A 98 -20.92 -40.29 0.76
N ALA A 99 -21.90 -39.99 1.62
CA ALA A 99 -22.12 -38.63 2.13
C ALA A 99 -20.90 -38.09 2.89
N ARG A 100 -20.29 -38.90 3.77
CA ARG A 100 -19.12 -38.50 4.58
C ARG A 100 -17.86 -38.35 3.74
N VAL A 101 -17.64 -39.29 2.80
CA VAL A 101 -16.53 -39.20 1.85
C VAL A 101 -16.67 -37.95 0.97
N ALA A 102 -17.88 -37.61 0.53
CA ALA A 102 -18.12 -36.42 -0.28
C ALA A 102 -17.76 -35.12 0.47
N VAL A 103 -18.12 -35.02 1.76
CA VAL A 103 -17.72 -33.88 2.60
C VAL A 103 -16.20 -33.80 2.75
N GLY A 104 -15.54 -34.95 2.99
CA GLY A 104 -14.08 -35.03 3.02
C GLY A 104 -13.42 -34.54 1.72
N ILE A 105 -13.92 -35.00 0.57
CA ILE A 105 -13.42 -34.58 -0.75
C ILE A 105 -13.66 -33.08 -0.97
N TYR A 106 -14.81 -32.56 -0.58
CA TYR A 106 -15.12 -31.13 -0.68
C TYR A 106 -14.07 -30.29 0.06
N TYR A 107 -13.80 -30.59 1.33
CA TYR A 107 -12.79 -29.87 2.11
C TYR A 107 -11.36 -30.07 1.58
N LEU A 108 -11.07 -31.23 0.97
CA LEU A 108 -9.78 -31.49 0.32
C LEU A 108 -9.58 -30.64 -0.94
N VAL A 109 -10.64 -30.39 -1.71
CA VAL A 109 -10.62 -29.65 -2.99
C VAL A 109 -10.85 -28.14 -2.79
N LEU A 110 -11.50 -27.72 -1.70
CA LEU A 110 -11.82 -26.34 -1.39
C LEU A 110 -10.62 -25.37 -1.51
N PRO A 111 -9.40 -25.68 -1.00
CA PRO A 111 -8.23 -24.81 -1.17
C PRO A 111 -7.84 -24.60 -2.63
N LEU A 112 -7.95 -25.65 -3.46
CA LEU A 112 -7.68 -25.56 -4.90
C LEU A 112 -8.68 -24.64 -5.60
N LEU A 113 -9.96 -24.78 -5.27
CA LEU A 113 -11.01 -23.91 -5.80
C LEU A 113 -10.83 -22.46 -5.35
N ALA A 114 -10.42 -22.23 -4.10
CA ALA A 114 -10.13 -20.90 -3.60
C ALA A 114 -8.93 -20.26 -4.32
N MET A 115 -7.88 -21.03 -4.61
CA MET A 115 -6.75 -20.57 -5.42
C MET A 115 -7.18 -20.20 -6.84
N LEU A 116 -7.94 -21.08 -7.50
CA LEU A 116 -8.46 -20.83 -8.85
C LEU A 116 -9.37 -19.60 -8.88
N GLY A 117 -10.29 -19.48 -7.91
CA GLY A 117 -11.18 -18.34 -7.75
C GLY A 117 -10.40 -17.03 -7.52
N THR A 118 -9.31 -17.08 -6.76
CA THR A 118 -8.43 -15.92 -6.54
C THR A 118 -7.74 -15.47 -7.83
N VAL A 119 -7.24 -16.41 -8.64
CA VAL A 119 -6.64 -16.10 -9.96
C VAL A 119 -7.70 -15.55 -10.91
N LEU A 120 -8.89 -16.15 -10.96
CA LEU A 120 -9.98 -15.68 -11.80
C LEU A 120 -10.44 -14.27 -11.40
N LEU A 121 -10.56 -14.01 -10.10
CA LEU A 121 -10.90 -12.68 -9.57
C LEU A 121 -9.80 -11.67 -9.91
N SER A 122 -8.52 -12.05 -9.75
CA SER A 122 -7.39 -11.21 -10.15
C SER A 122 -7.43 -10.89 -11.64
N TRP A 123 -7.72 -11.89 -12.48
CA TRP A 123 -7.90 -11.71 -13.91
C TRP A 123 -9.03 -10.72 -14.23
N LEU A 124 -10.22 -10.90 -13.62
CA LEU A 124 -11.36 -10.01 -13.83
C LEU A 124 -11.04 -8.58 -13.40
N VAL A 125 -10.38 -8.42 -12.25
CA VAL A 125 -9.97 -7.10 -11.77
C VAL A 125 -8.98 -6.44 -12.74
N THR A 126 -7.92 -7.14 -13.14
CA THR A 126 -6.84 -6.56 -13.96
C THR A 126 -7.25 -6.32 -15.41
N TYR A 127 -8.04 -7.20 -16.03
CA TYR A 127 -8.39 -7.07 -17.45
C TYR A 127 -9.74 -6.43 -17.73
N LEU A 128 -10.67 -6.43 -16.76
CA LEU A 128 -12.00 -5.86 -16.95
C LEU A 128 -12.22 -4.62 -16.08
N LEU A 129 -11.99 -4.72 -14.77
CA LEU A 129 -12.27 -3.60 -13.84
C LEU A 129 -11.29 -2.43 -14.02
N VAL A 130 -9.98 -2.69 -13.99
CA VAL A 130 -8.95 -1.65 -14.08
C VAL A 130 -9.08 -0.86 -15.40
N PRO A 131 -9.21 -1.48 -16.58
CA PRO A 131 -9.41 -0.74 -17.83
C PRO A 131 -10.72 0.04 -17.87
N LEU A 132 -11.80 -0.48 -17.28
CA LEU A 132 -13.07 0.24 -17.19
C LEU A 132 -12.93 1.50 -16.33
N VAL A 133 -12.25 1.40 -15.19
CA VAL A 133 -12.01 2.53 -14.29
C VAL A 133 -11.07 3.55 -14.91
N HIS A 134 -10.04 3.11 -15.64
CA HIS A 134 -9.18 4.00 -16.43
C HIS A 134 -9.96 4.74 -17.53
N LYS A 135 -10.93 4.09 -18.19
CA LYS A 135 -11.84 4.76 -19.14
C LYS A 135 -12.73 5.82 -18.48
N LEU A 136 -13.05 5.66 -17.20
CA LEU A 136 -13.78 6.64 -16.41
C LEU A 136 -12.88 7.77 -15.87
N GLY A 137 -11.58 7.77 -16.21
CA GLY A 137 -10.65 8.81 -15.79
C GLY A 137 -10.21 8.67 -14.33
N TYR A 138 -10.35 7.52 -13.71
CA TYR A 138 -9.81 7.25 -12.38
C TYR A 138 -8.56 6.38 -12.50
N SER A 139 -7.49 6.73 -11.78
CA SER A 139 -6.32 5.85 -11.63
C SER A 139 -6.26 5.22 -10.24
N PHE A 140 -6.01 3.92 -10.18
CA PHE A 140 -5.77 3.20 -8.93
C PHE A 140 -4.36 3.37 -8.40
N ASN A 141 -3.40 3.64 -9.28
CA ASN A 141 -2.00 3.77 -8.90
C ASN A 141 -1.67 5.23 -8.53
N GLU A 142 -0.66 5.40 -7.67
CA GLU A 142 -0.31 6.73 -7.19
C GLU A 142 0.38 7.56 -8.26
N ALA A 143 1.26 6.96 -9.08
CA ALA A 143 1.82 7.64 -10.25
C ALA A 143 0.73 8.15 -11.18
N GLY A 144 -0.31 7.38 -11.46
CA GLY A 144 -1.41 7.82 -12.32
C GLY A 144 -2.25 8.92 -11.69
N ARG A 145 -2.48 8.88 -10.36
CA ARG A 145 -3.10 10.01 -9.65
C ARG A 145 -2.21 11.26 -9.68
N ARG A 146 -0.89 11.11 -9.52
CA ARG A 146 0.09 12.21 -9.62
C ARG A 146 0.12 12.78 -11.04
N ARG A 147 0.16 11.92 -12.08
CA ARG A 147 0.10 12.28 -13.50
C ARG A 147 -1.21 12.98 -13.85
N GLN A 148 -2.35 12.47 -13.37
CA GLN A 148 -3.66 13.09 -13.60
C GLN A 148 -3.77 14.43 -12.88
N ALA A 149 -3.31 14.52 -11.63
CA ALA A 149 -3.26 15.77 -10.88
C ALA A 149 -2.32 16.78 -11.54
N ARG A 150 -1.18 16.34 -12.07
CA ARG A 150 -0.25 17.16 -12.84
C ARG A 150 -0.86 17.61 -14.15
N ALA A 151 -1.50 16.73 -14.91
CA ALA A 151 -2.19 17.08 -16.15
C ALA A 151 -3.29 18.12 -15.92
N LYS A 152 -4.06 17.97 -14.82
CA LYS A 152 -5.07 18.96 -14.41
C LYS A 152 -4.43 20.29 -14.03
N ALA A 153 -3.31 20.28 -13.29
CA ALA A 153 -2.59 21.50 -12.93
C ALA A 153 -1.98 22.19 -14.17
N LEU A 154 -1.42 21.44 -15.11
CA LEU A 154 -0.91 21.94 -16.39
C LEU A 154 -2.03 22.54 -17.25
N GLN A 155 -3.20 21.90 -17.30
CA GLN A 155 -4.35 22.46 -18.00
C GLN A 155 -4.80 23.79 -17.39
N GLN A 156 -4.86 23.88 -16.06
CA GLN A 156 -5.20 25.13 -15.37
C GLN A 156 -4.15 26.22 -15.61
N LEU A 157 -2.86 25.86 -15.56
CA LEU A 157 -1.76 26.76 -15.89
C LEU A 157 -1.86 27.25 -17.34
N ARG A 158 -2.16 26.36 -18.29
CA ARG A 158 -2.36 26.69 -19.70
C ARG A 158 -3.51 27.69 -19.90
N GLU A 159 -4.64 27.47 -19.24
CA GLU A 159 -5.78 28.39 -19.29
C GLU A 159 -5.43 29.77 -18.72
N ALA A 160 -4.71 29.81 -17.59
CA ALA A 160 -4.24 31.06 -16.98
C ALA A 160 -3.19 31.77 -17.86
N ALA A 161 -2.23 31.04 -18.41
CA ALA A 161 -1.20 31.57 -19.31
C ALA A 161 -1.81 32.11 -20.61
N HIS A 162 -2.78 31.43 -21.21
CA HIS A 162 -3.50 31.96 -22.38
C HIS A 162 -4.26 33.25 -22.05
N ALA A 163 -4.78 33.41 -20.83
CA ALA A 163 -5.40 34.67 -20.42
C ALA A 163 -4.38 35.83 -20.38
N VAL A 164 -3.19 35.59 -19.82
CA VAL A 164 -2.08 36.57 -19.78
C VAL A 164 -1.58 36.89 -21.19
N LEU A 165 -1.34 35.87 -22.03
CA LEU A 165 -0.91 36.07 -23.42
C LEU A 165 -1.92 36.89 -24.23
N ARG A 166 -3.23 36.64 -24.05
CA ARG A 166 -4.29 37.44 -24.70
C ARG A 166 -4.33 38.88 -24.21
N GLN A 167 -4.13 39.12 -22.90
CA GLN A 167 -4.03 40.48 -22.35
C GLN A 167 -2.82 41.21 -22.94
N ALA A 168 -1.69 40.52 -23.09
CA ALA A 168 -0.49 41.03 -23.74
C ALA A 168 -0.59 41.08 -25.29
N LYS A 169 -1.73 40.70 -25.87
CA LYS A 169 -1.95 40.60 -27.34
C LYS A 169 -0.90 39.74 -28.05
N LEU A 170 -0.36 38.74 -27.36
CA LEU A 170 0.62 37.81 -27.89
C LEU A 170 -0.08 36.61 -28.56
N PRO A 171 0.52 36.02 -29.60
CA PRO A 171 -0.04 34.85 -30.26
C PRO A 171 0.01 33.62 -29.34
N GLU A 172 -1.01 32.76 -29.46
CA GLU A 172 -1.17 31.58 -28.60
C GLU A 172 -0.09 30.49 -28.84
N ASP A 173 0.68 30.59 -29.93
CA ASP A 173 1.76 29.64 -30.27
C ASP A 173 2.99 29.77 -29.34
N ILE A 174 3.17 30.92 -28.67
CA ILE A 174 4.23 31.08 -27.65
C ILE A 174 4.08 30.05 -26.53
N TRP A 175 2.85 29.69 -26.17
CA TRP A 175 2.60 28.64 -25.17
C TRP A 175 3.09 27.26 -25.64
N VAL A 176 2.98 26.96 -26.93
CA VAL A 176 3.47 25.69 -27.50
C VAL A 176 4.99 25.60 -27.37
N ASP A 177 5.68 26.73 -27.55
CA ASP A 177 7.14 26.76 -27.38
C ASP A 177 7.54 26.68 -25.89
N VAL A 178 6.73 27.23 -24.97
CA VAL A 178 6.88 27.00 -23.51
C VAL A 178 6.70 25.53 -23.14
N GLU A 179 5.72 24.84 -23.75
CA GLU A 179 5.54 23.39 -23.55
C GLU A 179 6.77 22.59 -24.03
N GLN A 180 7.42 23.04 -25.10
CA GLN A 180 8.58 22.37 -25.70
C GLN A 180 9.92 22.68 -24.99
N SER A 181 10.00 23.78 -24.22
CA SER A 181 11.24 24.19 -23.57
C SER A 181 11.62 23.36 -22.34
N GLY A 182 10.72 22.48 -21.86
CA GLY A 182 10.90 21.73 -20.61
C GLY A 182 10.61 22.55 -19.35
N ALA A 183 10.25 23.83 -19.46
CA ALA A 183 9.92 24.70 -18.31
C ALA A 183 8.71 24.21 -17.49
N LEU A 184 7.93 23.26 -18.02
CA LEU A 184 6.78 22.65 -17.35
C LEU A 184 7.13 21.38 -16.55
N GLU A 185 8.42 21.05 -16.41
CA GLU A 185 8.94 19.96 -15.56
C GLU A 185 8.96 20.31 -14.07
N LEU A 186 7.90 20.97 -13.60
CA LEU A 186 7.78 21.44 -12.23
C LEU A 186 6.98 20.45 -11.35
N PRO A 187 7.33 20.33 -10.05
CA PRO A 187 6.49 19.68 -9.05
C PRO A 187 5.08 20.27 -9.01
N LYS A 188 4.09 19.46 -8.62
CA LYS A 188 2.68 19.87 -8.55
C LYS A 188 2.47 21.17 -7.76
N VAL A 189 3.18 21.35 -6.65
CA VAL A 189 3.06 22.54 -5.80
C VAL A 189 3.50 23.80 -6.55
N GLN A 190 4.60 23.70 -7.31
CA GLN A 190 5.09 24.80 -8.13
C GLN A 190 4.18 25.05 -9.33
N LEU A 191 3.61 24.02 -9.96
CA LEU A 191 2.60 24.20 -11.01
C LEU A 191 1.37 24.95 -10.49
N GLN A 192 0.89 24.62 -9.30
CA GLN A 192 -0.25 25.32 -8.68
C GLN A 192 0.08 26.78 -8.33
N ARG A 193 1.32 27.07 -7.92
CA ARG A 193 1.80 28.44 -7.72
C ARG A 193 1.86 29.18 -9.05
N ALA A 194 2.49 28.60 -10.06
CA ALA A 194 2.53 29.14 -11.42
C ALA A 194 1.13 29.39 -11.99
N THR A 195 0.13 28.55 -11.68
CA THR A 195 -1.26 28.82 -12.10
C THR A 195 -1.83 30.08 -11.47
N LYS A 196 -1.53 30.36 -10.19
CA LYS A 196 -1.99 31.57 -9.49
C LYS A 196 -1.22 32.81 -9.94
N GLU A 197 0.07 32.63 -10.21
CA GLU A 197 1.04 33.66 -10.57
C GLU A 197 1.49 33.47 -12.04
N ALA A 198 0.52 33.32 -12.96
CA ALA A 198 0.80 32.96 -14.34
C ALA A 198 1.65 34.01 -15.09
N ASP A 199 1.46 35.29 -14.76
CA ASP A 199 2.20 36.38 -15.36
C ASP A 199 3.69 36.43 -14.94
N PRO A 200 4.03 36.44 -13.62
CA PRO A 200 5.41 36.27 -13.17
C PRO A 200 6.07 35.00 -13.72
N PHE A 201 5.34 33.89 -13.73
CA PHE A 201 5.83 32.63 -14.27
C PHE A 201 6.21 32.74 -15.76
N LEU A 202 5.35 33.34 -16.59
CA LEU A 202 5.65 33.54 -18.02
C LEU A 202 6.86 34.44 -18.22
N ARG A 203 7.01 35.52 -17.42
CA ARG A 203 8.20 36.38 -17.46
C ARG A 203 9.47 35.58 -17.17
N GLU A 204 9.47 34.80 -16.09
CA GLU A 204 10.61 33.96 -15.70
C GLU A 204 10.98 32.95 -16.80
N VAL A 205 9.99 32.29 -17.39
CA VAL A 205 10.21 31.32 -18.48
C VAL A 205 10.76 31.98 -19.75
N LEU A 206 10.25 33.17 -20.11
CA LEU A 206 10.76 33.92 -21.26
C LEU A 206 12.20 34.36 -21.02
N LEU A 207 12.53 34.86 -19.82
CA LEU A 207 13.90 35.22 -19.46
C LEU A 207 14.87 34.04 -19.51
N ALA A 208 14.40 32.86 -19.09
CA ALA A 208 15.19 31.64 -19.13
C ALA A 208 15.50 31.14 -20.55
N SER A 209 14.77 31.62 -21.57
CA SER A 209 14.93 31.18 -22.96
C SER A 209 14.95 32.36 -23.92
N SER A 210 16.16 32.73 -24.37
CA SER A 210 16.37 33.84 -25.32
C SER A 210 15.58 33.71 -26.62
N SER A 211 15.35 32.48 -27.10
CA SER A 211 14.54 32.22 -28.30
C SER A 211 13.06 32.54 -28.07
N LEU A 212 12.51 32.18 -26.91
CA LEU A 212 11.14 32.51 -26.54
C LEU A 212 10.97 34.01 -26.33
N LEU A 213 11.91 34.65 -25.62
CA LEU A 213 11.89 36.08 -25.40
C LEU A 213 11.91 36.85 -26.71
N ARG A 214 12.83 36.51 -27.63
CA ARG A 214 12.90 37.13 -28.97
C ARG A 214 11.59 36.98 -29.72
N LYS A 215 10.99 35.79 -29.71
CA LYS A 215 9.71 35.53 -30.38
C LYS A 215 8.57 36.37 -29.78
N ALA A 216 8.51 36.48 -28.45
CA ALA A 216 7.53 37.29 -27.74
C ALA A 216 7.70 38.80 -28.03
N CYS A 217 8.94 39.32 -28.02
CA CYS A 217 9.24 40.71 -28.38
C CYS A 217 8.86 41.02 -29.84
N LEU A 218 9.21 40.15 -30.79
CA LEU A 218 8.83 40.33 -32.20
C LEU A 218 7.32 40.33 -32.39
N ALA A 219 6.61 39.43 -31.70
CA ALA A 219 5.16 39.40 -31.74
C ALA A 219 4.55 40.67 -31.14
N ARG A 220 5.08 41.15 -30.02
CA ARG A 220 4.63 42.38 -29.36
C ARG A 220 4.90 43.62 -30.21
N ALA A 221 6.09 43.73 -30.81
CA ALA A 221 6.46 44.82 -31.70
C ALA A 221 5.51 44.92 -32.90
N ARG A 222 5.15 43.80 -33.52
CA ARG A 222 4.15 43.77 -34.62
C ARG A 222 2.78 44.32 -34.23
N VAL A 223 2.37 44.12 -32.98
CA VAL A 223 1.09 44.65 -32.47
C VAL A 223 1.17 46.16 -32.20
N GLN A 224 2.35 46.68 -31.83
CA GLN A 224 2.58 48.12 -31.70
C GLN A 224 2.73 48.81 -33.08
N ASP A 225 3.39 48.14 -34.03
CA ASP A 225 3.76 48.69 -35.34
C ASP A 225 2.63 48.81 -36.35
N GLU A 226 1.44 48.25 -36.09
CA GLU A 226 0.22 48.62 -36.82
C GLU A 226 -0.05 50.14 -36.78
N ALA A 227 0.66 50.90 -35.93
CA ALA A 227 0.55 52.35 -35.86
C ALA A 227 1.53 53.17 -36.75
N SER A 228 2.79 52.79 -37.05
CA SER A 228 3.68 53.74 -37.79
C SER A 228 5.01 53.28 -38.43
N PHE A 229 5.57 52.09 -38.20
CA PHE A 229 6.98 51.83 -38.57
C PHE A 229 7.16 50.73 -39.62
N SER A 230 8.00 51.02 -40.62
CA SER A 230 8.50 50.04 -41.58
C SER A 230 9.56 49.18 -40.90
N ILE A 231 9.36 47.85 -40.98
CA ILE A 231 10.18 46.80 -40.34
C ILE A 231 11.17 46.18 -41.36
N PRO A 232 12.30 46.80 -41.72
CA PRO A 232 13.40 46.05 -42.34
C PRO A 232 14.56 45.73 -41.39
N MET A 233 14.57 46.22 -40.14
CA MET A 233 15.82 46.29 -39.37
C MET A 233 15.92 45.36 -38.14
N TRP A 234 15.02 44.37 -37.99
CA TRP A 234 15.03 43.45 -36.85
C TRP A 234 15.60 42.05 -37.17
N GLU A 235 16.10 41.84 -38.38
CA GLU A 235 16.56 40.50 -38.78
C GLU A 235 17.86 40.09 -38.05
N GLU A 236 18.74 41.00 -37.61
CA GLU A 236 20.06 40.54 -37.13
C GLU A 236 20.88 41.27 -36.02
N PRO A 237 20.58 42.44 -35.43
CA PRO A 237 21.29 42.85 -34.22
C PRO A 237 20.53 42.37 -32.97
N VAL A 238 21.07 41.34 -32.29
CA VAL A 238 21.76 41.50 -31.00
C VAL A 238 20.83 42.04 -29.91
N LEU A 239 19.94 41.18 -29.39
CA LEU A 239 19.67 41.20 -27.95
C LEU A 239 20.84 40.48 -27.27
N VAL A 240 22.04 41.09 -27.26
CA VAL A 240 23.00 40.84 -26.17
C VAL A 240 22.47 41.64 -25.01
N LEU A 241 21.36 41.15 -24.46
CA LEU A 241 20.80 41.67 -23.25
C LEU A 241 21.74 41.26 -22.12
N ASP A 242 22.25 42.24 -21.40
CA ASP A 242 22.97 41.98 -20.17
C ASP A 242 21.96 41.37 -19.19
N ALA A 243 22.09 40.07 -18.92
CA ALA A 243 21.13 39.27 -18.14
C ALA A 243 20.68 39.93 -16.81
N PRO A 244 21.55 40.66 -16.06
CA PRO A 244 21.13 41.34 -14.84
C PRO A 244 20.07 42.41 -15.09
N GLN A 245 20.22 43.23 -16.13
CA GLN A 245 19.31 44.35 -16.39
C GLN A 245 17.91 43.87 -16.81
N VAL A 246 17.84 42.78 -17.57
CA VAL A 246 16.55 42.17 -17.97
C VAL A 246 15.78 41.66 -16.77
N SER A 247 16.49 41.07 -15.80
CA SER A 247 15.86 40.56 -14.59
C SER A 247 15.28 41.69 -13.73
N VAL A 248 15.95 42.85 -13.68
CA VAL A 248 15.45 44.05 -12.98
C VAL A 248 14.17 44.56 -13.66
N LEU A 249 14.20 44.75 -14.99
CA LEU A 249 13.02 45.16 -15.76
C LEU A 249 11.85 44.19 -15.58
N ALA A 250 12.13 42.89 -15.55
CA ALA A 250 11.10 41.89 -15.35
C ALA A 250 10.48 41.94 -13.96
N ASN A 251 11.21 42.38 -12.93
CA ASN A 251 10.68 42.51 -11.57
C ASN A 251 9.92 43.83 -11.36
N GLU A 252 10.30 44.90 -12.07
CA GLU A 252 9.67 46.22 -11.97
C GLU A 252 8.36 46.32 -12.77
N ALA A 253 8.23 45.57 -13.86
CA ALA A 253 7.04 45.59 -14.70
C ALA A 253 5.78 45.08 -13.97
N GLU A 254 4.65 45.78 -14.14
CA GLU A 254 3.37 45.39 -13.55
C GLU A 254 2.81 44.10 -14.16
N ASP A 255 2.96 43.93 -15.48
CA ASP A 255 2.50 42.78 -16.24
C ASP A 255 3.45 42.42 -17.40
N LEU A 256 3.21 41.27 -18.03
CA LEU A 256 3.98 40.78 -19.17
C LEU A 256 3.99 41.75 -20.35
N ALA A 257 2.90 42.50 -20.56
CA ALA A 257 2.81 43.45 -21.67
C ALA A 257 3.75 44.63 -21.46
N SER A 258 3.72 45.22 -20.26
CA SER A 258 4.57 46.33 -19.82
C SER A 258 6.03 45.90 -19.82
N PHE A 259 6.33 44.69 -19.35
CA PHE A 259 7.68 44.11 -19.41
C PHE A 259 8.21 44.08 -20.85
N LEU A 260 7.44 43.55 -21.80
CA LEU A 260 7.88 43.46 -23.19
C LEU A 260 7.98 44.85 -23.85
N ASP A 261 7.10 45.78 -23.50
CA ASP A 261 7.13 47.16 -24.00
C ASP A 261 8.36 47.92 -23.49
N GLU A 262 8.68 47.80 -22.21
CA GLU A 262 9.89 48.37 -21.61
C GLU A 262 11.16 47.77 -22.19
N LEU A 263 11.16 46.45 -22.43
CA LEU A 263 12.28 45.74 -23.04
C LEU A 263 12.51 46.20 -24.49
N LEU A 264 11.44 46.37 -25.27
CA LEU A 264 11.51 46.92 -26.63
C LEU A 264 12.00 48.38 -26.62
N ALA A 265 11.50 49.21 -25.70
CA ALA A 265 11.93 50.59 -25.56
C ALA A 265 13.40 50.69 -25.13
N TRP A 266 13.84 49.83 -24.23
CA TRP A 266 15.24 49.72 -23.81
C TRP A 266 16.14 49.31 -24.99
N SER A 267 15.73 48.29 -25.75
CA SER A 267 16.45 47.83 -26.95
C SER A 267 16.60 48.96 -27.97
N HIS A 268 15.53 49.72 -28.24
CA HIS A 268 15.55 50.84 -29.17
C HIS A 268 16.48 51.98 -28.72
N ARG A 269 16.50 52.31 -27.41
CA ARG A 269 17.42 53.30 -26.85
C ARG A 269 18.88 52.86 -27.02
N HIS A 270 19.17 51.58 -26.79
CA HIS A 270 20.52 51.04 -26.93
C HIS A 270 21.01 51.08 -28.38
N THR A 271 20.17 50.67 -29.34
CA THR A 271 20.52 50.71 -30.77
C THR A 271 20.74 52.15 -31.26
N GLN A 272 19.97 53.13 -30.77
CA GLN A 272 20.21 54.54 -31.07
C GLN A 272 21.56 55.02 -30.53
N LEU A 273 21.91 54.68 -29.30
CA LEU A 273 23.19 55.04 -28.71
C LEU A 273 24.38 54.42 -29.46
N GLU A 274 24.26 53.16 -29.89
CA GLU A 274 25.27 52.50 -30.72
C GLU A 274 25.40 53.16 -32.10
N SER A 275 24.29 53.55 -32.74
CA SER A 275 24.34 54.27 -34.03
C SER A 275 25.02 55.64 -33.89
N ILE A 276 24.76 56.36 -32.79
CA ILE A 276 25.40 57.65 -32.48
C ILE A 276 26.89 57.46 -32.18
N ALA A 277 27.26 56.40 -31.45
CA ALA A 277 28.66 56.07 -31.16
C ALA A 277 29.42 55.71 -32.46
N ALA A 278 28.81 54.92 -33.34
CA ALA A 278 29.39 54.54 -34.62
C ALA A 278 29.55 55.73 -35.59
N GLU A 279 28.65 56.72 -35.56
CA GLU A 279 28.81 57.97 -36.32
C GLU A 279 29.87 58.91 -35.71
N GLY A 280 30.16 58.78 -34.40
CA GLY A 280 31.16 59.56 -33.68
C GLY A 280 32.60 59.07 -33.85
N GLU A 281 32.84 57.83 -34.28
CA GLU A 281 34.16 57.23 -34.46
C GLU A 281 34.74 57.40 -35.89
N ALA A 282 34.41 58.49 -36.58
CA ALA A 282 35.14 58.92 -37.77
C ALA A 282 36.57 59.39 -37.40
N GLU A 283 37.54 58.49 -37.57
CA GLU A 283 39.01 58.64 -37.50
C GLU A 283 39.59 59.96 -36.94
N PRO A 284 40.17 59.93 -35.73
CA PRO A 284 41.37 60.66 -35.42
C PRO A 284 42.60 59.75 -35.54
N SER A 285 43.54 60.19 -36.35
CA SER A 285 44.89 59.62 -36.51
C SER A 285 45.58 59.32 -35.19
N GLU A 286 46.14 58.11 -35.09
CA GLU A 286 47.02 57.64 -34.01
C GLU A 286 48.14 58.62 -33.66
N PRO A 287 48.50 58.69 -32.37
CA PRO A 287 49.90 58.65 -32.01
C PRO A 287 50.20 57.53 -31.00
N LYS A 288 51.27 56.80 -31.29
CA LYS A 288 52.05 56.00 -30.33
C LYS A 288 52.40 56.85 -29.10
N VAL A 289 52.40 56.22 -27.91
CA VAL A 289 53.47 56.33 -26.88
C VAL A 289 53.20 55.32 -25.75
N ASP A 290 54.30 54.96 -25.10
CA ASP A 290 54.62 53.83 -24.23
C ASP A 290 53.95 53.74 -22.84
N GLU A 291 54.03 52.52 -22.28
CA GLU A 291 53.93 52.05 -20.87
C GLU A 291 54.62 52.93 -19.80
N PRO A 292 54.55 52.61 -18.47
CA PRO A 292 53.62 51.81 -17.65
C PRO A 292 53.20 52.58 -16.35
N VAL A 293 52.51 51.96 -15.38
CA VAL A 293 52.80 51.99 -13.91
C VAL A 293 51.63 51.42 -13.08
N ASP A 294 52.00 50.55 -12.14
CA ASP A 294 51.22 49.98 -11.04
C ASP A 294 50.67 51.03 -10.07
N GLU A 295 49.46 50.82 -9.52
CA GLU A 295 49.20 51.10 -8.11
C GLU A 295 47.96 50.36 -7.58
N ALA A 296 48.17 49.66 -6.48
CA ALA A 296 47.18 48.95 -5.69
C ALA A 296 46.43 49.91 -4.76
N VAL A 297 45.13 49.71 -4.56
CA VAL A 297 44.39 50.20 -3.40
C VAL A 297 43.38 49.14 -2.96
N ASP A 298 43.63 48.59 -1.77
CA ASP A 298 42.67 47.89 -0.92
C ASP A 298 41.59 48.88 -0.46
N GLU A 299 40.32 48.50 -0.50
CA GLU A 299 39.37 49.01 0.48
C GLU A 299 38.26 47.99 0.80
N ALA A 300 38.10 47.78 2.10
CA ALA A 300 37.20 46.86 2.75
C ALA A 300 35.75 47.37 2.71
N VAL A 301 34.79 46.44 2.65
CA VAL A 301 33.40 46.69 3.01
C VAL A 301 32.92 45.54 3.90
N ASP A 302 32.76 45.86 5.18
CA ASP A 302 32.05 45.08 6.19
C ASP A 302 30.54 45.33 6.12
N GLU A 303 29.80 44.25 6.42
CA GLU A 303 28.48 44.16 7.07
C GLU A 303 27.28 44.91 6.48
N ALA A 304 26.24 44.17 6.07
CA ALA A 304 25.10 43.89 6.96
C ALA A 304 23.97 43.13 6.24
N ASP A 305 23.46 42.12 6.96
CA ASP A 305 22.05 41.73 7.11
C ASP A 305 21.20 41.35 5.87
N GLU A 306 20.70 40.11 5.84
CA GLU A 306 19.27 39.82 5.72
C GLU A 306 18.98 38.29 5.70
N GLY A 307 17.99 37.88 6.50
CA GLY A 307 17.05 36.83 6.13
C GLY A 307 17.53 35.38 6.15
N VAL A 308 17.45 34.74 7.32
CA VAL A 308 17.43 33.27 7.42
C VAL A 308 16.11 32.73 6.84
N GLU A 309 16.06 32.60 5.52
CA GLU A 309 15.24 31.59 4.87
C GLU A 309 15.98 30.26 4.97
N ALA A 310 15.28 29.21 5.42
CA ALA A 310 15.78 27.84 5.48
C ALA A 310 15.92 27.24 4.07
N GLY A 311 16.78 27.82 3.24
CA GLY A 311 17.32 27.22 2.03
C GLY A 311 18.47 26.31 2.43
N PHE A 312 18.21 25.01 2.50
CA PHE A 312 19.18 23.96 2.81
C PHE A 312 20.36 24.03 1.81
N GLN A 313 21.44 24.73 2.18
CA GLN A 313 22.63 24.90 1.33
C GLN A 313 23.42 23.59 1.23
N LEU A 314 23.04 22.75 0.27
CA LEU A 314 23.80 21.56 -0.16
C LEU A 314 25.21 21.89 -0.70
N LYS A 315 25.53 23.18 -0.93
CA LYS A 315 26.82 23.64 -1.49
C LYS A 315 28.03 23.48 -0.56
N SER A 316 27.84 23.23 0.74
CA SER A 316 28.96 23.03 1.68
C SER A 316 29.42 21.58 1.85
N LEU A 317 28.73 20.62 1.23
CA LEU A 317 29.11 19.21 1.29
C LEU A 317 30.18 18.90 0.23
N SER A 318 31.27 18.24 0.66
CA SER A 318 32.31 17.74 -0.26
C SER A 318 31.68 16.93 -1.41
N PRO A 319 32.19 17.02 -2.65
CA PRO A 319 31.62 16.34 -3.82
C PRO A 319 31.39 14.84 -3.62
N GLN A 320 32.23 14.19 -2.81
CA GLN A 320 32.13 12.76 -2.47
C GLN A 320 30.93 12.42 -1.57
N ARG A 321 30.56 13.32 -0.64
CA ARG A 321 29.36 13.18 0.21
C ARG A 321 28.09 13.53 -0.56
N GLN A 322 28.14 14.51 -1.46
CA GLN A 322 27.02 14.78 -2.38
C GLN A 322 26.75 13.54 -3.25
N HIS A 323 27.79 12.89 -3.78
CA HIS A 323 27.63 11.70 -4.61
C HIS A 323 27.10 10.48 -3.84
N GLN A 324 27.48 10.28 -2.57
CA GLN A 324 26.91 9.22 -1.72
C GLN A 324 25.47 9.51 -1.27
N PHE A 325 25.16 10.77 -0.96
CA PHE A 325 23.81 11.19 -0.59
C PHE A 325 22.84 11.08 -1.78
N LEU A 326 23.27 11.50 -2.97
CA LEU A 326 22.51 11.37 -4.21
C LEU A 326 22.32 9.90 -4.61
N ARG A 327 23.33 9.02 -4.43
CA ARG A 327 23.17 7.58 -4.73
C ARG A 327 22.14 6.87 -3.84
N GLY A 328 22.01 7.29 -2.58
CA GLY A 328 20.97 6.80 -1.68
C GLY A 328 19.58 7.26 -2.14
N PHE A 329 19.47 8.53 -2.54
CA PHE A 329 18.24 9.11 -3.06
C PHE A 329 17.81 8.50 -4.41
N ASP A 330 18.74 8.25 -5.33
CA ASP A 330 18.43 7.68 -6.65
C ASP A 330 17.87 6.26 -6.57
N LEU A 331 18.39 5.43 -5.65
CA LEU A 331 17.88 4.07 -5.41
C LEU A 331 16.46 4.08 -4.81
N ASP A 332 16.16 5.02 -3.92
CA ASP A 332 14.83 5.15 -3.33
C ASP A 332 13.82 5.71 -4.35
N ILE A 333 14.23 6.65 -5.22
CA ILE A 333 13.38 7.21 -6.29
C ILE A 333 13.01 6.14 -7.33
N GLU A 334 13.96 5.31 -7.77
CA GLU A 334 13.72 4.30 -8.82
C GLU A 334 12.78 3.18 -8.33
N VAL A 335 12.91 2.79 -7.06
CA VAL A 335 12.01 1.81 -6.42
C VAL A 335 10.57 2.34 -6.32
N ASP A 336 10.42 3.62 -5.96
CA ASP A 336 9.12 4.27 -5.86
C ASP A 336 8.43 4.38 -7.22
N GLU A 337 9.15 4.65 -8.31
CA GLU A 337 8.55 4.70 -9.65
C GLU A 337 7.98 3.35 -10.11
N VAL A 338 8.73 2.26 -9.87
CA VAL A 338 8.27 0.91 -10.22
C VAL A 338 7.04 0.54 -9.38
N LEU A 339 7.05 0.81 -8.07
CA LEU A 339 5.91 0.54 -7.19
C LEU A 339 4.69 1.37 -7.56
N ASP A 340 4.89 2.65 -7.87
CA ASP A 340 3.84 3.58 -8.26
C ASP A 340 3.23 3.24 -9.63
N SER A 341 3.94 2.47 -10.47
CA SER A 341 3.41 1.99 -11.76
C SER A 341 2.41 0.84 -11.64
N LEU A 342 2.38 0.13 -10.51
CA LEU A 342 1.56 -1.06 -10.32
C LEU A 342 0.09 -0.71 -10.07
N ASP A 343 -0.79 -1.37 -10.82
CA ASP A 343 -2.22 -1.31 -10.58
C ASP A 343 -2.55 -2.03 -9.26
N LEU A 344 -3.28 -1.32 -8.38
CA LEU A 344 -3.63 -1.80 -7.04
C LEU A 344 -2.41 -2.20 -6.18
N GLY A 345 -1.21 -1.70 -6.51
CA GLY A 345 0.04 -2.03 -5.81
C GLY A 345 0.51 -3.48 -5.95
N LEU A 346 -0.13 -4.27 -6.83
CA LEU A 346 0.13 -5.71 -6.99
C LEU A 346 0.38 -6.10 -8.45
N PHE A 347 -0.43 -5.58 -9.37
CA PHE A 347 -0.45 -6.05 -10.75
C PHE A 347 0.29 -5.10 -11.68
N THR A 348 1.10 -5.63 -12.58
CA THR A 348 1.65 -4.83 -13.69
C THR A 348 0.56 -4.57 -14.73
N PRO A 349 0.61 -3.45 -15.47
CA PRO A 349 -0.36 -3.18 -16.53
C PRO A 349 -0.29 -4.27 -17.61
N LYS A 350 -1.42 -4.95 -17.86
CA LYS A 350 -1.55 -6.06 -18.83
C LYS A 350 -0.52 -7.20 -18.58
N PRO A 351 -0.56 -7.87 -17.42
CA PRO A 351 0.37 -8.96 -17.14
C PRO A 351 0.15 -10.11 -18.13
N GLY A 352 1.14 -10.96 -18.39
CA GLY A 352 0.88 -12.27 -19.02
C GLY A 352 0.19 -13.23 -18.05
N PHE A 353 -0.44 -14.31 -18.51
CA PHE A 353 -1.15 -15.26 -17.62
C PHE A 353 -0.23 -15.84 -16.51
N ARG A 354 1.00 -16.22 -16.85
CA ARG A 354 1.99 -16.70 -15.86
C ARG A 354 2.38 -15.63 -14.85
N GLN A 355 2.54 -14.39 -15.33
CA GLN A 355 2.88 -13.25 -14.49
C GLN A 355 1.71 -12.87 -13.57
N LEU A 356 0.47 -12.99 -14.05
CA LEU A 356 -0.72 -12.79 -13.24
C LEU A 356 -0.76 -13.82 -12.10
N ILE A 357 -0.54 -15.11 -12.38
CA ILE A 357 -0.48 -16.15 -11.33
C ILE A 357 0.58 -15.79 -10.29
N ASP A 358 1.79 -15.44 -10.73
CA ASP A 358 2.89 -15.06 -9.84
C ASP A 358 2.56 -13.80 -8.99
N GLN A 359 1.90 -12.81 -9.59
CA GLN A 359 1.42 -11.60 -8.91
C GLN A 359 0.24 -11.88 -7.96
N SER A 360 -0.56 -12.92 -8.22
CA SER A 360 -1.65 -13.36 -7.35
C SER A 360 -1.20 -14.23 -6.18
N LEU A 361 0.04 -14.76 -6.19
CA LEU A 361 0.57 -15.61 -5.11
C LEU A 361 0.41 -15.02 -3.69
N PRO A 362 0.65 -13.73 -3.43
CA PRO A 362 0.46 -13.14 -2.10
C PRO A 362 -0.99 -13.28 -1.62
N ILE A 363 -1.94 -13.03 -2.51
CA ILE A 363 -3.37 -13.12 -2.22
C ILE A 363 -3.75 -14.58 -1.99
N ILE A 364 -3.22 -15.49 -2.80
CA ILE A 364 -3.40 -16.94 -2.62
C ILE A 364 -2.93 -17.38 -1.23
N TRP A 365 -1.72 -16.98 -0.80
CA TRP A 365 -1.22 -17.33 0.53
C TRP A 365 -2.12 -16.80 1.64
N VAL A 366 -2.57 -15.54 1.53
CA VAL A 366 -3.49 -14.94 2.51
C VAL A 366 -4.80 -15.71 2.57
N VAL A 367 -5.39 -16.07 1.42
CA VAL A 367 -6.64 -16.86 1.35
C VAL A 367 -6.44 -18.24 1.97
N LEU A 368 -5.37 -18.95 1.61
CA LEU A 368 -5.06 -20.28 2.14
C LEU A 368 -4.88 -20.27 3.66
N VAL A 369 -4.12 -19.29 4.18
CA VAL A 369 -3.92 -19.13 5.62
C VAL A 369 -5.21 -18.70 6.34
N SER A 370 -6.09 -17.98 5.65
CA SER A 370 -7.41 -17.58 6.21
C SER A 370 -8.39 -18.74 6.25
N LEU A 371 -8.34 -19.67 5.29
CA LEU A 371 -9.15 -20.89 5.28
C LEU A 371 -8.66 -21.95 6.27
N TRP A 372 -7.38 -21.87 6.65
CA TRP A 372 -6.70 -22.89 7.44
C TRP A 372 -7.42 -23.31 8.75
N PRO A 373 -7.93 -22.39 9.60
CA PRO A 373 -8.62 -22.80 10.84
C PRO A 373 -9.90 -23.60 10.57
N GLY A 374 -10.65 -23.21 9.54
CA GLY A 374 -11.87 -23.92 9.12
C GLY A 374 -11.55 -25.33 8.62
N LEU A 375 -10.55 -25.45 7.75
CA LEU A 375 -10.09 -26.76 7.25
C LEU A 375 -9.61 -27.66 8.40
N LEU A 376 -8.81 -27.11 9.32
CA LEU A 376 -8.30 -27.85 10.46
C LEU A 376 -9.45 -28.39 11.32
N SER A 377 -10.42 -27.54 11.67
CA SER A 377 -11.60 -27.95 12.44
C SER A 377 -12.38 -29.05 11.72
N SER A 378 -12.70 -28.88 10.43
CA SER A 378 -13.44 -29.87 9.64
C SER A 378 -12.72 -31.23 9.56
N PHE A 379 -11.39 -31.24 9.33
CA PHE A 379 -10.65 -32.49 9.29
C PHE A 379 -10.51 -33.13 10.68
N LEU A 380 -10.35 -32.36 11.75
CA LEU A 380 -10.32 -32.90 13.11
C LEU A 380 -11.68 -33.51 13.51
N GLN A 381 -12.79 -32.86 13.15
CA GLN A 381 -14.14 -33.39 13.39
C GLN A 381 -14.37 -34.74 12.70
N MET A 382 -13.78 -34.96 11.52
CA MET A 382 -13.86 -36.25 10.81
C MET A 382 -13.11 -37.40 11.50
N ILE A 383 -12.24 -37.11 12.47
CA ILE A 383 -11.51 -38.12 13.26
C ILE A 383 -11.83 -38.04 14.76
N TRP A 384 -12.79 -37.19 15.16
CA TRP A 384 -13.09 -36.94 16.56
C TRP A 384 -14.00 -38.02 17.15
N CYS A 385 -13.36 -38.96 17.84
CA CYS A 385 -14.03 -40.08 18.49
C CYS A 385 -14.22 -39.85 19.99
N VAL A 386 -15.42 -40.17 20.49
CA VAL A 386 -15.79 -40.13 21.91
C VAL A 386 -16.19 -41.54 22.36
N ALA A 387 -15.82 -41.92 23.58
CA ALA A 387 -16.21 -43.19 24.16
C ALA A 387 -17.59 -43.06 24.81
N ILE A 388 -18.55 -43.88 24.38
CA ILE A 388 -19.93 -43.91 24.88
C ILE A 388 -20.17 -45.30 25.48
N PRO A 389 -20.69 -45.41 26.72
CA PRO A 389 -21.07 -46.69 27.29
C PRO A 389 -22.35 -47.23 26.62
N GLU A 390 -22.27 -48.42 26.02
CA GLU A 390 -23.38 -49.14 25.38
C GLU A 390 -23.35 -50.61 25.79
N ASP A 391 -24.46 -51.14 26.31
CA ASP A 391 -24.62 -52.56 26.65
C ASP A 391 -23.41 -53.16 27.41
N ASP A 392 -22.99 -52.50 28.49
CA ASP A 392 -21.82 -52.84 29.34
C ASP A 392 -20.44 -52.76 28.64
N ARG A 393 -20.35 -52.15 27.46
CA ARG A 393 -19.09 -51.93 26.72
C ARG A 393 -18.86 -50.46 26.43
N LEU A 394 -17.60 -50.04 26.48
CA LEU A 394 -17.20 -48.71 26.02
C LEU A 394 -16.94 -48.79 24.51
N VAL A 395 -17.87 -48.26 23.71
CA VAL A 395 -17.75 -48.19 22.26
C VAL A 395 -17.31 -46.77 21.88
N SER A 396 -16.32 -46.65 20.99
CA SER A 396 -15.87 -45.35 20.52
C SER A 396 -16.67 -44.97 19.26
N ARG A 397 -17.39 -43.85 19.32
CA ARG A 397 -18.24 -43.36 18.23
C ARG A 397 -17.78 -41.98 17.75
N LEU A 398 -18.01 -41.70 16.47
CA LEU A 398 -17.66 -40.43 15.84
C LEU A 398 -18.63 -39.34 16.33
N LEU A 399 -18.13 -38.25 16.91
CA LEU A 399 -18.99 -37.27 17.58
C LEU A 399 -20.03 -36.60 16.66
N PRO A 400 -19.69 -36.13 15.45
CA PRO A 400 -20.69 -35.58 14.51
C PRO A 400 -21.69 -36.62 13.98
N HIS A 401 -21.34 -37.91 14.01
CA HIS A 401 -22.13 -39.01 13.43
C HIS A 401 -22.08 -40.22 14.37
N PRO A 402 -22.87 -40.20 15.46
CA PRO A 402 -22.79 -41.21 16.51
C PRO A 402 -23.18 -42.61 16.01
N ASP A 403 -23.83 -42.74 14.87
CA ASP A 403 -24.13 -44.02 14.21
C ASP A 403 -22.86 -44.78 13.75
N VAL A 404 -21.73 -44.08 13.62
CA VAL A 404 -20.48 -44.63 13.12
C VAL A 404 -19.55 -45.01 14.27
N GLU A 405 -19.25 -46.30 14.39
CA GLU A 405 -18.19 -46.79 15.27
C GLU A 405 -16.81 -46.43 14.71
N CYS A 406 -15.98 -45.82 15.55
CA CYS A 406 -14.67 -45.36 15.16
C CYS A 406 -13.72 -46.52 14.84
N TRP A 407 -12.90 -46.30 13.81
CA TRP A 407 -11.84 -47.22 13.33
C TRP A 407 -12.34 -48.50 12.65
N THR A 408 -13.66 -48.62 12.48
CA THR A 408 -14.29 -49.63 11.62
C THR A 408 -14.11 -49.30 10.14
N ASP A 409 -14.44 -50.25 9.26
CA ASP A 409 -14.38 -50.05 7.81
C ASP A 409 -15.31 -48.92 7.32
N ALA A 410 -16.36 -48.59 8.09
CA ALA A 410 -17.22 -47.46 7.81
C ALA A 410 -16.57 -46.09 8.14
N HIS A 411 -15.58 -46.04 9.04
CA HIS A 411 -14.88 -44.82 9.43
C HIS A 411 -13.55 -44.61 8.68
N ARG A 412 -12.83 -45.69 8.37
CA ARG A 412 -11.49 -45.64 7.74
C ARG A 412 -11.39 -44.72 6.51
N PRO A 413 -12.33 -44.71 5.56
CA PRO A 413 -12.24 -43.85 4.37
C PRO A 413 -12.26 -42.36 4.69
N SER A 414 -13.16 -41.91 5.58
CA SER A 414 -13.21 -40.50 6.00
C SER A 414 -11.98 -40.13 6.83
N ALA A 415 -11.52 -41.03 7.71
CA ALA A 415 -10.30 -40.81 8.49
C ALA A 415 -9.06 -40.66 7.59
N ASN A 416 -8.91 -41.50 6.55
CA ASN A 416 -7.81 -41.39 5.59
C ASN A 416 -7.82 -40.04 4.85
N ILE A 417 -8.98 -39.60 4.39
CA ILE A 417 -9.13 -38.29 3.73
C ILE A 417 -8.76 -37.16 4.70
N ALA A 418 -9.22 -37.24 5.95
CA ALA A 418 -8.90 -36.27 6.98
C ALA A 418 -7.39 -36.21 7.26
N PHE A 419 -6.70 -37.35 7.39
CA PHE A 419 -5.23 -37.36 7.58
C PHE A 419 -4.47 -36.78 6.38
N VAL A 420 -4.91 -37.08 5.16
CA VAL A 420 -4.33 -36.47 3.94
C VAL A 420 -4.55 -34.95 3.96
N GLY A 421 -5.77 -34.50 4.27
CA GLY A 421 -6.11 -33.09 4.39
C GLY A 421 -5.30 -32.36 5.46
N LEU A 422 -5.15 -32.96 6.64
CA LEU A 422 -4.31 -32.44 7.73
C LEU A 422 -2.85 -32.33 7.31
N ALA A 423 -2.30 -33.36 6.67
CA ALA A 423 -0.91 -33.36 6.23
C ALA A 423 -0.65 -32.32 5.14
N VAL A 424 -1.47 -32.31 4.08
CA VAL A 424 -1.27 -31.45 2.90
C VAL A 424 -1.62 -30.00 3.20
N TRP A 425 -2.78 -29.75 3.79
CA TRP A 425 -3.31 -28.40 3.95
C TRP A 425 -3.02 -27.80 5.32
N CYS A 426 -3.17 -28.57 6.40
CA CYS A 426 -2.97 -28.00 7.74
C CYS A 426 -1.50 -27.91 8.14
N VAL A 427 -0.68 -28.91 7.81
CA VAL A 427 0.77 -28.88 8.08
C VAL A 427 1.55 -28.36 6.88
N GLY A 428 1.20 -28.80 5.67
CA GLY A 428 1.92 -28.45 4.45
C GLY A 428 1.88 -26.96 4.11
N ILE A 429 0.74 -26.28 4.22
CA ILE A 429 0.65 -24.84 3.88
C ILE A 429 1.55 -23.98 4.78
N PRO A 430 1.46 -24.02 6.13
CA PRO A 430 2.33 -23.21 6.98
C PRO A 430 3.81 -23.52 6.79
N LEU A 431 4.18 -24.80 6.64
CA LEU A 431 5.57 -25.20 6.41
C LEU A 431 6.08 -24.74 5.04
N ALA A 432 5.28 -24.86 3.98
CA ALA A 432 5.66 -24.40 2.64
C ALA A 432 5.83 -22.88 2.60
N LEU A 433 4.92 -22.14 3.25
CA LEU A 433 5.04 -20.69 3.37
C LEU A 433 6.27 -20.28 4.19
N ALA A 434 6.51 -20.93 5.33
CA ALA A 434 7.69 -20.68 6.16
C ALA A 434 8.98 -20.99 5.39
N ALA A 435 9.08 -22.15 4.74
CA ALA A 435 10.22 -22.53 3.92
C ALA A 435 10.45 -21.52 2.79
N LYS A 436 9.38 -21.05 2.13
CA LYS A 436 9.48 -20.04 1.08
C LYS A 436 10.03 -18.73 1.62
N VAL A 437 9.52 -18.22 2.75
CA VAL A 437 10.00 -16.99 3.39
C VAL A 437 11.44 -17.13 3.90
N LEU A 438 11.80 -18.29 4.43
CA LEU A 438 13.15 -18.58 4.89
C LEU A 438 14.15 -18.64 3.72
N SER A 439 13.72 -19.09 2.53
CA SER A 439 14.55 -19.15 1.32
C SER A 439 14.85 -17.79 0.67
N LEU A 440 14.20 -16.71 1.10
CA LEU A 440 14.44 -15.37 0.55
C LEU A 440 15.79 -14.83 1.05
N ALA A 441 16.67 -14.47 0.12
CA ALA A 441 17.98 -13.89 0.43
C ALA A 441 17.86 -12.53 1.13
N ASP A 442 17.02 -11.65 0.58
CA ASP A 442 16.65 -10.37 1.18
C ASP A 442 15.13 -10.28 1.36
N ARG A 443 14.68 -10.32 2.61
CA ARG A 443 13.26 -10.28 2.98
C ARG A 443 12.71 -8.85 3.00
N ARG A 444 13.58 -7.84 3.07
CA ARG A 444 13.22 -6.42 3.06
C ARG A 444 13.22 -5.81 1.66
N ALA A 445 13.75 -6.54 0.67
CA ALA A 445 13.62 -6.17 -0.73
C ALA A 445 12.15 -5.81 -1.05
N PRO A 446 11.87 -4.66 -1.67
CA PRO A 446 10.50 -4.17 -1.91
C PRO A 446 9.60 -5.21 -2.60
N GLU A 447 10.15 -5.99 -3.53
CA GLU A 447 9.41 -7.05 -4.22
C GLU A 447 8.97 -8.19 -3.29
N ASN A 448 9.85 -8.60 -2.37
CA ASN A 448 9.58 -9.65 -1.40
C ASN A 448 8.66 -9.15 -0.29
N TYR A 449 8.84 -7.91 0.13
CA TYR A 449 7.96 -7.24 1.08
C TYR A 449 6.57 -7.03 0.49
N ARG A 450 6.42 -6.72 -0.80
CA ARG A 450 5.11 -6.70 -1.47
C ARG A 450 4.45 -8.09 -1.46
N ARG A 451 5.23 -9.16 -1.67
CA ARG A 451 4.70 -10.53 -1.75
C ARG A 451 4.35 -11.15 -0.41
N PHE A 452 5.13 -10.86 0.63
CA PHE A 452 5.01 -11.50 1.94
C PHE A 452 4.79 -10.51 3.07
N GLY A 453 4.65 -9.22 2.78
CA GLY A 453 4.50 -8.14 3.75
C GLY A 453 3.36 -8.38 4.73
N TYR A 454 2.25 -8.98 4.28
CA TYR A 454 1.18 -9.39 5.19
C TYR A 454 1.64 -10.30 6.35
N PHE A 455 2.65 -11.15 6.12
CA PHE A 455 3.22 -12.05 7.14
C PHE A 455 4.45 -11.46 7.84
N LEU A 456 5.14 -10.50 7.23
CA LEU A 456 6.37 -9.90 7.75
C LEU A 456 6.13 -8.60 8.52
N GLU A 457 5.04 -7.89 8.23
CA GLU A 457 4.71 -6.58 8.78
C GLU A 457 4.48 -6.67 10.29
N GLY A 458 5.21 -5.84 11.03
CA GLY A 458 5.17 -5.75 12.49
C GLY A 458 6.17 -6.65 13.23
N LEU A 459 6.84 -7.57 12.54
CA LEU A 459 7.80 -8.49 13.16
C LEU A 459 9.23 -7.97 13.09
N GLU A 460 10.02 -8.24 14.12
CA GLU A 460 11.46 -8.02 14.06
C GLU A 460 12.11 -8.96 13.04
N PRO A 461 13.23 -8.55 12.40
CA PRO A 461 13.92 -9.37 11.42
C PRO A 461 14.24 -10.79 11.87
N LYS A 462 14.66 -11.02 13.12
CA LYS A 462 14.97 -12.38 13.58
C LYS A 462 13.73 -13.30 13.72
N PHE A 463 12.52 -12.76 13.70
CA PHE A 463 11.28 -13.45 14.07
C PHE A 463 10.21 -13.51 12.97
N TRP A 464 10.55 -13.34 11.70
CA TRP A 464 9.58 -13.42 10.58
C TRP A 464 8.71 -14.68 10.54
N TRP A 465 9.25 -15.80 11.04
CA TRP A 465 8.57 -17.10 11.09
C TRP A 465 7.56 -17.22 12.22
N TRP A 466 7.51 -16.24 13.13
CA TRP A 466 6.69 -16.27 14.35
C TRP A 466 5.20 -16.40 14.06
N ASP A 467 4.66 -15.51 13.21
CA ASP A 467 3.23 -15.51 12.88
C ASP A 467 2.82 -16.71 12.03
N ILE A 468 3.75 -17.29 11.26
CA ILE A 468 3.49 -18.42 10.38
C ILE A 468 3.56 -19.74 11.14
N LEU A 469 4.56 -19.93 12.00
CA LEU A 469 4.79 -21.19 12.69
C LEU A 469 4.25 -21.16 14.11
N VAL A 470 4.69 -20.22 14.94
CA VAL A 470 4.38 -20.23 16.39
C VAL A 470 2.92 -19.92 16.63
N LYS A 471 2.40 -18.83 16.06
CA LYS A 471 0.96 -18.50 16.19
C LYS A 471 0.05 -19.55 15.58
N ARG A 472 0.43 -20.15 14.44
CA ARG A 472 -0.41 -21.19 13.80
C ARG A 472 -0.33 -22.51 14.55
N ALA A 473 0.83 -22.85 15.10
CA ALA A 473 0.96 -24.01 15.99
C ALA A 473 0.11 -23.83 17.25
N ASP A 474 0.08 -22.63 17.83
CA ASP A 474 -0.76 -22.29 18.98
C ASP A 474 -2.26 -22.48 18.67
N VAL A 475 -2.78 -21.83 17.62
CA VAL A 475 -4.17 -22.06 17.17
C VAL A 475 -4.41 -23.53 16.84
N GLY A 476 -3.45 -24.20 16.23
CA GLY A 476 -3.54 -25.62 15.88
C GLY A 476 -3.63 -26.52 17.11
N LEU A 477 -2.86 -26.21 18.15
CA LEU A 477 -2.88 -26.91 19.43
C LEU A 477 -4.18 -26.68 20.18
N MET A 478 -4.70 -25.44 20.20
CA MET A 478 -6.02 -25.15 20.75
C MET A 478 -7.10 -25.97 20.03
N MET A 479 -7.11 -25.96 18.69
CA MET A 479 -8.07 -26.74 17.89
C MET A 479 -7.91 -28.25 18.12
N LEU A 480 -6.68 -28.74 18.26
CA LEU A 480 -6.42 -30.14 18.60
C LEU A 480 -7.01 -30.50 19.97
N VAL A 481 -6.82 -29.69 21.00
CA VAL A 481 -7.41 -29.92 22.33
C VAL A 481 -8.94 -29.88 22.27
N THR A 482 -9.50 -28.92 21.54
CA THR A 482 -10.96 -28.77 21.38
C THR A 482 -11.57 -29.97 20.68
N TYR A 483 -11.06 -30.34 19.50
CA TYR A 483 -11.64 -31.33 18.59
C TYR A 483 -11.02 -32.73 18.68
N THR A 484 -10.27 -33.03 19.74
CA THR A 484 -9.81 -34.41 20.01
C THR A 484 -10.17 -34.85 21.42
N SER A 485 -10.07 -36.15 21.67
CA SER A 485 -10.23 -36.76 23.00
C SER A 485 -8.93 -36.78 23.81
N ALA A 486 -7.96 -35.92 23.48
CA ALA A 486 -6.70 -35.78 24.24
C ALA A 486 -6.95 -35.50 25.73
N VAL A 487 -7.97 -34.68 26.01
CA VAL A 487 -8.52 -34.49 27.35
C VAL A 487 -9.96 -34.98 27.30
N ARG A 488 -10.29 -36.03 28.05
CA ARG A 488 -11.62 -36.67 28.00
C ARG A 488 -12.69 -35.84 28.70
N ASP A 489 -12.28 -35.17 29.77
CA ASP A 489 -13.15 -34.37 30.62
C ASP A 489 -13.33 -32.96 30.01
N PRO A 490 -14.58 -32.51 29.74
CA PRO A 490 -14.85 -31.18 29.22
C PRO A 490 -14.39 -30.06 30.17
N GLU A 491 -14.43 -30.27 31.48
CA GLU A 491 -13.98 -29.27 32.45
C GLU A 491 -12.46 -29.07 32.37
N ALA A 492 -11.71 -30.17 32.36
CA ALA A 492 -10.27 -30.14 32.13
C ALA A 492 -9.90 -29.50 30.78
N LYS A 493 -10.69 -29.72 29.70
CA LYS A 493 -10.47 -29.02 28.42
C LYS A 493 -10.57 -27.51 28.57
N LEU A 494 -11.61 -27.03 29.27
CA LEU A 494 -11.84 -25.61 29.51
C LEU A 494 -10.72 -24.99 30.36
N MET A 495 -10.06 -25.74 31.25
CA MET A 495 -8.89 -25.26 31.97
C MET A 495 -7.61 -25.24 31.13
N VAL A 496 -7.43 -26.22 30.23
CA VAL A 496 -6.24 -26.31 29.39
C VAL A 496 -6.15 -25.15 28.39
N LEU A 497 -7.28 -24.67 27.86
CA LEU A 497 -7.30 -23.58 26.87
C LEU A 497 -6.73 -22.23 27.41
N PRO A 498 -7.14 -21.72 28.59
CA PRO A 498 -6.51 -20.57 29.23
C PRO A 498 -5.04 -20.81 29.57
N LEU A 499 -4.67 -22.01 30.04
CA LEU A 499 -3.27 -22.32 30.36
C LEU A 499 -2.38 -22.25 29.12
N LEU A 500 -2.83 -22.81 27.99
CA LEU A 500 -2.14 -22.69 26.70
C LEU A 500 -2.02 -21.23 26.24
N SER A 501 -3.12 -20.47 26.35
CA SER A 501 -3.14 -19.05 25.98
C SER A 501 -2.18 -18.23 26.86
N GLY A 502 -2.15 -18.47 28.17
CA GLY A 502 -1.24 -17.81 29.11
C GLY A 502 0.21 -18.16 28.85
N PHE A 503 0.51 -19.44 28.57
CA PHE A 503 1.85 -19.86 28.17
C PHE A 503 2.31 -19.14 26.90
N GLN A 504 1.45 -19.04 25.90
CA GLN A 504 1.75 -18.35 24.65
C GLN A 504 1.97 -16.84 24.86
N ALA A 505 1.20 -16.20 25.74
CA ALA A 505 1.39 -14.80 26.10
C ALA A 505 2.77 -14.57 26.77
N ILE A 506 3.13 -15.42 27.74
CA ILE A 506 4.45 -15.38 28.40
C ILE A 506 5.57 -15.60 27.37
N LEU A 507 5.39 -16.56 26.46
CA LEU A 507 6.37 -16.84 25.42
C LEU A 507 6.55 -15.65 24.47
N ALA A 508 5.45 -14.98 24.08
CA ALA A 508 5.51 -13.77 23.27
C ALA A 508 6.20 -12.60 24.00
N ALA A 509 5.87 -12.38 25.28
CA ALA A 509 6.48 -11.34 26.11
C ALA A 509 7.99 -11.58 26.33
N TRP A 510 8.40 -12.85 26.45
CA TRP A 510 9.80 -13.22 26.61
C TRP A 510 10.61 -13.07 25.32
N VAL A 511 10.06 -13.51 24.18
CA VAL A 511 10.75 -13.49 22.89
C VAL A 511 10.77 -12.10 22.26
N LYS A 512 9.73 -11.29 22.51
CA LYS A 512 9.51 -9.95 21.93
C LYS A 512 9.60 -9.98 20.39
N PRO A 513 8.69 -10.71 19.71
CA PRO A 513 8.77 -10.93 18.27
C PRO A 513 8.41 -9.70 17.44
N TYR A 514 7.75 -8.70 18.03
CA TYR A 514 7.26 -7.52 17.35
C TYR A 514 8.19 -6.32 17.51
N ALA A 515 8.19 -5.44 16.51
CA ALA A 515 8.90 -4.16 16.60
C ALA A 515 8.24 -3.25 17.66
N ASN A 516 9.07 -2.47 18.39
CA ASN A 516 8.65 -1.66 19.54
C ASN A 516 7.49 -0.69 19.26
N ASP A 517 7.34 -0.23 18.02
CA ASP A 517 6.27 0.68 17.62
C ASP A 517 4.86 0.06 17.62
N GLN A 518 4.76 -1.27 17.61
CA GLN A 518 3.51 -2.00 17.79
C GLN A 518 3.36 -2.58 19.21
N ALA A 519 4.49 -2.83 19.89
CA ALA A 519 4.52 -3.35 21.24
C ALA A 519 3.84 -2.40 22.24
N GLU A 520 3.98 -1.07 22.07
CA GLU A 520 3.35 -0.07 22.95
C GLU A 520 1.81 -0.22 23.03
N VAL A 521 1.15 -0.62 21.94
CA VAL A 521 -0.31 -0.83 21.96
C VAL A 521 -0.68 -2.10 22.73
N LEU A 522 0.16 -3.13 22.63
CA LEU A 522 -0.04 -4.38 23.36
C LEU A 522 0.23 -4.17 24.85
N ASP A 523 1.27 -3.42 25.19
CA ASP A 523 1.62 -3.05 26.57
C ASP A 523 0.46 -2.28 27.23
N VAL A 524 -0.17 -1.34 26.51
CA VAL A 524 -1.36 -0.62 27.00
C VAL A 524 -2.56 -1.55 27.19
N LEU A 525 -2.78 -2.50 26.28
CA LEU A 525 -3.86 -3.49 26.42
C LEU A 525 -3.61 -4.47 27.57
N GLU A 526 -2.37 -4.90 27.78
CA GLU A 526 -1.97 -5.74 28.91
C GLU A 526 -2.13 -4.99 30.23
N GLU A 527 -1.73 -3.72 30.30
CA GLU A 527 -1.92 -2.87 31.48
C GLU A 527 -3.43 -2.66 31.76
N THR A 528 -4.24 -2.42 30.73
CA THR A 528 -5.69 -2.27 30.87
C THR A 528 -6.38 -3.57 31.30
N TRP A 529 -5.96 -4.71 30.75
CA TRP A 529 -6.52 -6.01 31.10
C TRP A 529 -6.17 -6.42 32.53
N LEU A 530 -4.92 -6.24 32.95
CA LEU A 530 -4.48 -6.49 34.32
C LEU A 530 -5.26 -5.64 35.33
N VAL A 531 -5.46 -4.35 35.04
CA VAL A 531 -6.30 -3.47 35.88
C VAL A 531 -7.73 -4.01 35.97
N TRP A 532 -8.31 -4.45 34.85
CA TRP A 532 -9.68 -4.97 34.84
C TRP A 532 -9.81 -6.26 35.65
N THR A 533 -8.94 -7.25 35.41
CA THR A 533 -8.96 -8.54 36.12
C THR A 533 -8.58 -8.45 37.59
N CYS A 534 -7.79 -7.46 38.01
CA CYS A 534 -7.50 -7.24 39.43
C CYS A 534 -8.57 -6.41 40.16
N SER A 535 -9.47 -5.76 39.42
CA SER A 535 -10.54 -4.93 40.00
C SER A 535 -11.85 -5.70 40.28
N THR A 536 -12.03 -6.86 39.64
CA THR A 536 -13.15 -7.79 39.84
C THR A 536 -12.70 -8.99 40.66
#